data_AF-A0A8H5AU47-F1
#
_entry.id   AF-A0A8H5AU47-F1
#
_cell.length_a   1.000
_cell.length_b   1.000
_cell.length_c   1.000
_cell.angle_alpha   90.00
_cell.angle_beta   90.00
_cell.angle_gamma   90.00
#
_symmetry.space_group_name_H-M   'P 1'
#
loop_
_entity.id
_entity.type
_entity.pdbx_description
1 polymer ?
#
loop_
_entity_poly.entity_id
_entity_poly.type
_entity_poly.pdbx_seq_one_letter_code
_entity_poly.pdbx_strand_id
1 'polypeptide(L)'
;MSMITFDYVSAQDLPSALEIERAGFIPEEAGTETSFSYRQANAPNLFLGAYQLDGSTRSLVGYVCATQTPETSLTHESMSHHIPGSASICIHSVCVAPSQRKKGLGLALLEEYIKRAEQARADGVETWERIVLIAHEELVPFYEKAGFENVGKSSVVHGPYPWFEMRHVLRAVASASEHPEQMVQGVQQIPAGVYEALQRRRTDVPSSRTIYDFVNGVMDVINSTSDGVSLNKFDLLCPRAGCGSIILKKGVANWVERGSEQLEPVGYAQNPHLPPLPTPPETVQLWLVTGSPMVFENIGFTRPVKPLESGLRMKLLTCGECDLGPLGWSEEGTTEYWLACSREPRLASIP
;
A
#
# COMPACT_ATOMS: atom_id res chain seq x y z
N MET A 1 -5.87 -26.60 -1.05
CA MET A 1 -5.57 -25.16 -1.01
C MET A 1 -6.33 -24.59 0.16
N SER A 2 -5.66 -23.94 1.10
CA SER A 2 -6.35 -23.27 2.21
C SER A 2 -7.11 -22.06 1.64
N MET A 3 -8.39 -21.94 2.02
CA MET A 3 -9.28 -20.87 1.56
C MET A 3 -9.45 -19.84 2.66
N ILE A 4 -9.39 -18.55 2.32
CA ILE A 4 -9.72 -17.47 3.24
C ILE A 4 -11.20 -17.11 3.09
N THR A 5 -11.89 -16.94 4.21
CA THR A 5 -13.28 -16.47 4.28
C THR A 5 -13.38 -15.34 5.30
N PHE A 6 -14.36 -14.44 5.14
CA PHE A 6 -14.57 -13.31 6.03
C PHE A 6 -15.92 -13.40 6.72
N ASP A 7 -15.95 -13.23 8.03
CA ASP A 7 -17.15 -13.42 8.85
C ASP A 7 -16.99 -12.70 10.19
N TYR A 8 -18.07 -12.52 10.95
CA TYR A 8 -17.99 -11.85 12.24
C TYR A 8 -17.23 -12.68 13.28
N VAL A 9 -16.42 -12.00 14.10
CA VAL A 9 -15.68 -12.61 15.22
C VAL A 9 -16.64 -12.88 16.37
N SER A 10 -16.81 -14.15 16.72
CA SER A 10 -17.65 -14.54 17.85
C SER A 10 -16.91 -14.38 19.18
N ALA A 11 -17.65 -14.43 20.30
CA ALA A 11 -17.05 -14.43 21.63
C ALA A 11 -16.07 -15.60 21.84
N GLN A 12 -16.28 -16.73 21.14
CA GLN A 12 -15.42 -17.92 21.21
C GLN A 12 -14.08 -17.72 20.48
N ASP A 13 -14.02 -16.78 19.54
CA ASP A 13 -12.83 -16.46 18.76
C ASP A 13 -11.95 -15.40 19.44
N LEU A 14 -12.43 -14.76 20.52
CA LEU A 14 -11.69 -13.71 21.24
C LEU A 14 -10.32 -14.15 21.75
N PRO A 15 -10.12 -15.38 22.29
CA PRO A 15 -8.80 -15.83 22.69
C PRO A 15 -7.81 -15.81 21.51
N SER A 16 -8.24 -16.24 20.32
CA SER A 16 -7.41 -16.19 19.11
C SER A 16 -7.16 -14.77 18.63
N ALA A 17 -8.15 -13.88 18.72
CA ALA A 17 -7.97 -12.47 18.38
C ALA A 17 -6.94 -11.78 19.29
N LEU A 18 -7.00 -12.05 20.61
CA LEU A 18 -6.04 -11.54 21.60
C LEU A 18 -4.61 -12.10 21.39
N GLU A 19 -4.48 -13.36 20.96
CA GLU A 19 -3.17 -13.91 20.58
C GLU A 19 -2.58 -13.17 19.38
N ILE A 20 -3.39 -12.93 18.35
CA ILE A 20 -2.99 -12.17 17.17
C ILE A 20 -2.65 -10.72 17.53
N GLU A 21 -3.42 -10.09 18.43
CA GLU A 21 -3.19 -8.72 18.94
C GLU A 21 -1.82 -8.59 19.60
N ARG A 22 -1.52 -9.48 20.55
CA ARG A 22 -0.24 -9.48 21.29
C ARG A 22 0.96 -9.75 20.40
N ALA A 23 0.76 -10.42 19.26
CA ALA A 23 1.78 -10.60 18.24
C ALA A 23 1.90 -9.40 17.27
N GLY A 24 0.92 -8.49 17.28
CA GLY A 24 0.85 -7.30 16.42
C GLY A 24 1.37 -6.03 17.09
N PHE A 25 1.19 -5.90 18.40
CA PHE A 25 1.48 -4.69 19.17
C PHE A 25 2.46 -4.93 20.32
N ILE A 26 3.10 -3.85 20.77
CA ILE A 26 3.80 -3.86 22.06
C ILE A 26 2.78 -3.89 23.21
N PRO A 27 3.15 -4.37 24.41
CA PRO A 27 2.22 -4.53 25.54
C PRO A 27 1.44 -3.26 25.92
N GLU A 28 2.05 -2.09 25.75
CA GLU A 28 1.45 -0.79 26.08
C GLU A 28 0.37 -0.34 25.08
N GLU A 29 0.41 -0.85 23.85
CA GLU A 29 -0.53 -0.51 22.77
C GLU A 29 -1.59 -1.60 22.56
N ALA A 30 -1.26 -2.85 22.87
CA ALA A 30 -2.14 -3.99 22.70
C ALA A 30 -3.44 -3.85 23.49
N GLY A 31 -4.58 -4.13 22.85
CA GLY A 31 -5.86 -4.16 23.55
C GLY A 31 -5.91 -5.24 24.64
N THR A 32 -6.65 -4.94 25.70
CA THR A 32 -6.83 -5.84 26.85
C THR A 32 -8.00 -6.80 26.61
N GLU A 33 -8.01 -7.93 27.31
CA GLU A 33 -9.12 -8.89 27.29
C GLU A 33 -10.46 -8.23 27.65
N THR A 34 -10.45 -7.33 28.64
CA THR A 34 -11.63 -6.54 29.03
C THR A 34 -12.13 -5.67 27.87
N SER A 35 -11.22 -4.98 27.16
CA SER A 35 -11.61 -4.14 26.02
C SER A 35 -12.18 -4.97 24.86
N PHE A 36 -11.60 -6.13 24.57
CA PHE A 36 -12.09 -7.05 23.53
C PHE A 36 -13.47 -7.60 23.88
N SER A 37 -13.64 -8.05 25.13
CA SER A 37 -14.91 -8.57 25.64
C SER A 37 -16.00 -7.50 25.59
N TYR A 38 -15.68 -6.28 26.02
CA TYR A 38 -16.61 -5.14 25.95
C TYR A 38 -17.01 -4.83 24.50
N ARG A 39 -16.05 -4.68 23.60
CA ARG A 39 -16.32 -4.32 22.20
C ARG A 39 -17.10 -5.41 21.48
N GLN A 40 -16.75 -6.68 21.68
CA GLN A 40 -17.47 -7.79 21.06
C GLN A 40 -18.90 -7.92 21.58
N ALA A 41 -19.12 -7.71 22.89
CA ALA A 41 -20.45 -7.79 23.47
C ALA A 41 -21.37 -6.62 23.04
N ASN A 42 -20.81 -5.42 22.84
CA ASN A 42 -21.59 -4.23 22.51
C ASN A 42 -21.68 -3.94 20.99
N ALA A 43 -20.68 -4.35 20.21
CA ALA A 43 -20.59 -4.10 18.77
C ALA A 43 -20.16 -5.35 17.97
N PRO A 44 -20.83 -6.50 18.12
CA PRO A 44 -20.42 -7.76 17.49
C PRO A 44 -20.42 -7.69 15.95
N ASN A 45 -21.30 -6.87 15.36
CA ASN A 45 -21.39 -6.62 13.92
C ASN A 45 -20.26 -5.73 13.38
N LEU A 46 -19.45 -5.12 14.25
CA LEU A 46 -18.27 -4.33 13.88
C LEU A 46 -16.95 -5.08 14.10
N PHE A 47 -17.03 -6.36 14.48
CA PHE A 47 -15.89 -7.26 14.68
C PHE A 47 -15.81 -8.23 13.50
N LEU A 48 -14.91 -7.97 12.54
CA LEU A 48 -14.76 -8.79 11.33
C LEU A 48 -13.48 -9.62 11.41
N GLY A 49 -13.58 -10.91 11.10
CA GLY A 49 -12.47 -11.86 11.10
C GLY A 49 -12.17 -12.39 9.71
N ALA A 50 -10.89 -12.60 9.42
CA ALA A 50 -10.41 -13.43 8.33
C ALA A 50 -10.14 -14.85 8.86
N TYR A 51 -10.81 -15.83 8.29
CA TYR A 51 -10.72 -17.23 8.70
C TYR A 51 -10.08 -18.07 7.60
N GLN A 52 -9.04 -18.80 7.97
CA GLN A 52 -8.45 -19.83 7.14
C GLN A 52 -9.20 -21.15 7.33
N LEU A 53 -9.65 -21.73 6.22
CA LEU A 53 -10.24 -23.05 6.17
C LEU A 53 -9.19 -24.06 5.71
N ASP A 54 -8.97 -25.08 6.53
CA ASP A 54 -8.14 -26.25 6.21
C ASP A 54 -8.92 -27.53 6.53
N GLY A 55 -9.48 -28.16 5.48
CA GLY A 55 -10.43 -29.25 5.64
C GLY A 55 -11.68 -28.80 6.39
N SER A 56 -11.93 -29.41 7.57
CA SER A 56 -13.01 -29.05 8.48
C SER A 56 -12.61 -28.01 9.53
N THR A 57 -11.34 -27.61 9.58
CA THR A 57 -10.83 -26.69 10.60
C THR A 57 -10.95 -25.26 10.11
N ARG A 58 -11.55 -24.40 10.94
CA ARG A 58 -11.68 -22.97 10.71
C ARG A 58 -10.86 -22.23 11.76
N SER A 59 -9.86 -21.48 11.34
CA SER A 59 -8.95 -20.75 12.24
C SER A 59 -8.95 -19.26 11.93
N LEU A 60 -9.11 -18.42 12.96
CA LEU A 60 -8.94 -16.98 12.83
C LEU A 60 -7.47 -16.66 12.53
N VAL A 61 -7.22 -15.91 11.46
CA VAL A 61 -5.87 -15.52 11.01
C VAL A 61 -5.68 -14.01 10.83
N GLY A 62 -6.74 -13.23 11.03
CA GLY A 62 -6.69 -11.78 11.11
C GLY A 62 -8.05 -11.24 11.52
N TYR A 63 -8.10 -10.01 12.03
CA TYR A 63 -9.36 -9.39 12.46
C TYR A 63 -9.29 -7.85 12.44
N VAL A 64 -10.48 -7.25 12.40
CA VAL A 64 -10.76 -5.83 12.60
C VAL A 64 -11.74 -5.73 13.76
N CYS A 65 -11.49 -4.79 14.66
CA CYS A 65 -12.23 -4.61 15.90
C CYS A 65 -12.59 -3.13 16.04
N ALA A 66 -13.87 -2.80 16.21
CA ALA A 66 -14.35 -1.42 16.16
C ALA A 66 -15.56 -1.15 17.08
N THR A 67 -15.82 0.12 17.35
CA THR A 67 -17.04 0.63 18.01
C THR A 67 -17.65 1.78 17.19
N GLN A 68 -18.65 2.48 17.74
CA GLN A 68 -19.31 3.61 17.12
C GLN A 68 -19.16 4.83 18.02
N THR A 69 -18.99 6.00 17.41
CA THR A 69 -18.87 7.28 18.10
C THR A 69 -19.50 8.39 17.25
N PRO A 70 -20.13 9.41 17.86
CA PRO A 70 -20.63 10.56 17.13
C PRO A 70 -19.49 11.48 16.65
N GLU A 71 -18.29 11.33 17.23
CA GLU A 71 -17.13 12.16 16.91
C GLU A 71 -16.64 11.92 15.48
N THR A 72 -16.21 13.00 14.81
CA THR A 72 -15.64 12.93 13.46
C THR A 72 -14.12 12.75 13.46
N SER A 73 -13.48 12.95 14.62
CA SER A 73 -12.05 12.77 14.89
C SER A 73 -11.89 12.10 16.26
N LEU A 74 -10.85 11.29 16.44
CA LEU A 74 -10.70 10.42 17.58
C LEU A 74 -10.11 11.15 18.81
N THR A 75 -10.73 10.90 19.95
CA THR A 75 -10.29 11.33 21.29
C THR A 75 -10.16 10.10 22.20
N HIS A 76 -9.55 10.27 23.38
CA HIS A 76 -9.52 9.18 24.36
C HIS A 76 -10.91 8.70 24.78
N GLU A 77 -11.88 9.60 24.84
CA GLU A 77 -13.25 9.27 25.20
C GLU A 77 -13.93 8.46 24.09
N SER A 78 -13.78 8.87 22.82
CA SER A 78 -14.36 8.15 21.68
C SER A 78 -13.75 6.75 21.50
N MET A 79 -12.50 6.57 21.91
CA MET A 79 -11.83 5.26 21.89
C MET A 79 -12.19 4.33 23.07
N SER A 80 -12.91 4.84 24.07
CA SER A 80 -13.27 4.07 25.28
C SER A 80 -14.70 3.56 25.29
N HIS A 81 -15.61 4.17 24.53
CA HIS A 81 -17.04 3.90 24.60
C HIS A 81 -17.63 3.49 23.23
N HIS A 82 -18.66 2.65 23.27
CA HIS A 82 -19.51 2.38 22.12
C HIS A 82 -20.83 3.14 22.26
N ILE A 83 -21.15 3.96 21.26
CA ILE A 83 -22.41 4.71 21.19
C ILE A 83 -23.19 4.20 19.96
N PRO A 84 -24.14 3.26 20.14
CA PRO A 84 -24.94 2.71 19.05
C PRO A 84 -25.64 3.77 18.20
N GLY A 85 -25.73 3.55 16.89
CA GLY A 85 -26.40 4.44 15.93
C GLY A 85 -25.60 5.69 15.56
N SER A 86 -24.33 5.78 15.96
CA SER A 86 -23.50 6.94 15.64
C SER A 86 -22.93 6.88 14.22
N ALA A 87 -22.62 8.06 13.68
CA ALA A 87 -22.18 8.22 12.29
C ALA A 87 -20.75 7.71 12.01
N SER A 88 -19.88 7.58 13.01
CA SER A 88 -18.49 7.18 12.81
C SER A 88 -18.21 5.79 13.37
N ILE A 89 -17.65 4.91 12.55
CA ILE A 89 -17.06 3.63 12.98
C ILE A 89 -15.63 3.91 13.46
N CYS A 90 -15.34 3.64 14.73
CA CYS A 90 -14.01 3.78 15.32
C CYS A 90 -13.31 2.41 15.35
N ILE A 91 -12.36 2.19 14.43
CA ILE A 91 -11.53 0.97 14.45
C ILE A 91 -10.46 1.12 15.53
N HIS A 92 -10.39 0.12 16.42
CA HIS A 92 -9.40 0.05 17.50
C HIS A 92 -8.18 -0.81 17.15
N SER A 93 -8.40 -1.92 16.43
CA SER A 93 -7.31 -2.82 16.04
C SER A 93 -7.57 -3.41 14.65
N VAL A 94 -6.50 -3.47 13.84
CA VAL A 94 -6.43 -4.24 12.59
C VAL A 94 -5.20 -5.12 12.67
N CYS A 95 -5.37 -6.44 12.78
CA CYS A 95 -4.23 -7.33 12.94
C CYS A 95 -4.34 -8.58 12.09
N VAL A 96 -3.18 -9.07 11.66
CA VAL A 96 -3.01 -10.31 10.90
C VAL A 96 -1.98 -11.18 11.60
N ALA A 97 -2.28 -12.47 11.72
CA ALA A 97 -1.38 -13.46 12.30
C ALA A 97 -0.01 -13.41 11.60
N PRO A 98 1.13 -13.49 12.33
CA PRO A 98 2.46 -13.35 11.74
C PRO A 98 2.72 -14.22 10.51
N SER A 99 2.21 -15.46 10.51
CA SER A 99 2.33 -16.42 9.41
C SER A 99 1.56 -16.04 8.13
N GLN A 100 0.61 -15.10 8.22
CA GLN A 100 -0.21 -14.62 7.11
C GLN A 100 0.08 -13.17 6.68
N ARG A 101 1.03 -12.50 7.34
CA ARG A 101 1.47 -11.15 6.95
C ARG A 101 2.18 -11.17 5.59
N LYS A 102 2.17 -10.02 4.90
CA LYS A 102 2.79 -9.83 3.57
C LYS A 102 2.21 -10.70 2.44
N LYS A 103 0.99 -11.20 2.61
CA LYS A 103 0.24 -11.97 1.59
C LYS A 103 -1.00 -11.23 1.08
N GLY A 104 -1.09 -9.92 1.31
CA GLY A 104 -2.26 -9.10 0.96
C GLY A 104 -3.48 -9.24 1.90
N LEU A 105 -3.43 -10.12 2.90
CA LEU A 105 -4.59 -10.42 3.75
C LEU A 105 -5.11 -9.22 4.54
N GLY A 106 -4.23 -8.35 5.06
CA GLY A 106 -4.65 -7.16 5.81
C GLY A 106 -5.42 -6.17 4.95
N LEU A 107 -5.00 -5.98 3.70
CA LEU A 107 -5.69 -5.12 2.74
C LEU A 107 -7.04 -5.73 2.36
N ALA A 108 -7.06 -7.03 2.01
CA ALA A 108 -8.30 -7.72 1.68
C ALA A 108 -9.33 -7.70 2.83
N LEU A 109 -8.86 -7.78 4.08
CA LEU A 109 -9.71 -7.67 5.26
C LEU A 109 -10.32 -6.26 5.43
N LEU A 110 -9.53 -5.20 5.21
CA LEU A 110 -10.03 -3.83 5.24
C LEU A 110 -10.98 -3.53 4.09
N GLU A 111 -10.67 -3.99 2.88
CA GLU A 111 -11.55 -3.83 1.70
C GLU A 111 -12.92 -4.49 1.93
N GLU A 112 -12.93 -5.71 2.46
CA GLU A 112 -14.18 -6.40 2.82
C GLU A 112 -14.91 -5.67 3.97
N TYR A 113 -14.18 -5.12 4.94
CA TYR A 113 -14.76 -4.34 6.04
C TYR A 113 -15.48 -3.08 5.52
N ILE A 114 -14.79 -2.29 4.69
CA ILE A 114 -15.34 -1.08 4.06
C ILE A 114 -16.56 -1.44 3.22
N LYS A 115 -16.44 -2.47 2.37
CA LYS A 115 -17.54 -2.92 1.51
C LYS A 115 -18.79 -3.29 2.32
N ARG A 116 -18.65 -3.99 3.45
CA ARG A 116 -19.78 -4.31 4.33
C ARG A 116 -20.38 -3.06 4.98
N ALA A 117 -19.55 -2.11 5.38
CA ALA A 117 -20.02 -0.85 5.93
C ALA A 117 -20.78 0.00 4.89
N GLU A 118 -20.26 0.10 3.67
CA GLU A 118 -20.93 0.76 2.55
C GLU A 118 -22.26 0.08 2.21
N GLN A 119 -22.30 -1.26 2.18
CA GLN A 119 -23.51 -2.02 1.92
C GLN A 119 -24.56 -1.83 3.02
N ALA A 120 -24.18 -1.87 4.30
CA ALA A 120 -25.09 -1.64 5.41
C ALA A 120 -25.70 -0.23 5.36
N ARG A 121 -24.92 0.77 4.94
CA ARG A 121 -25.41 2.12 4.66
C ARG A 121 -26.34 2.15 3.44
N ALA A 122 -25.95 1.49 2.35
CA ALA A 122 -26.71 1.39 1.10
C ALA A 122 -28.12 0.82 1.32
N ASP A 123 -28.21 -0.21 2.14
CA ASP A 123 -29.45 -0.89 2.48
C ASP A 123 -30.28 -0.14 3.53
N GLY A 124 -29.78 0.98 4.07
CA GLY A 124 -30.42 1.75 5.13
C GLY A 124 -30.49 1.05 6.47
N VAL A 125 -29.68 -0.01 6.66
CA VAL A 125 -29.58 -0.77 7.92
C VAL A 125 -28.83 0.05 8.97
N GLU A 126 -27.83 0.81 8.53
CA GLU A 126 -26.96 1.60 9.39
C GLU A 126 -26.79 3.02 8.83
N THR A 127 -26.57 3.99 9.71
CA THR A 127 -26.42 5.41 9.36
C THR A 127 -24.95 5.85 9.24
N TRP A 128 -24.01 4.90 9.24
CA TRP A 128 -22.57 5.16 9.25
C TRP A 128 -22.14 6.03 8.07
N GLU A 129 -21.47 7.13 8.33
CA GLU A 129 -20.98 8.09 7.33
C GLU A 129 -19.49 7.94 7.07
N ARG A 130 -18.73 7.41 8.05
CA ARG A 130 -17.27 7.31 7.97
C ARG A 130 -16.70 6.21 8.85
N ILE A 131 -15.50 5.79 8.50
CA ILE A 131 -14.63 4.94 9.31
C ILE A 131 -13.42 5.79 9.70
N VAL A 132 -13.06 5.77 10.98
CA VAL A 132 -11.91 6.49 11.53
C VAL A 132 -11.05 5.53 12.35
N LEU A 133 -9.74 5.72 12.27
CA LEU A 133 -8.74 4.96 13.03
C LEU A 133 -7.50 5.81 13.28
N ILE A 134 -6.64 5.34 14.18
CA ILE A 134 -5.30 5.87 14.33
C ILE A 134 -4.25 4.84 13.89
N ALA A 135 -3.18 5.31 13.26
CA ALA A 135 -2.09 4.49 12.75
C ALA A 135 -0.73 5.09 13.08
N HIS A 136 0.28 4.23 13.28
CA HIS A 136 1.68 4.68 13.25
C HIS A 136 2.02 5.24 11.87
N GLU A 137 2.93 6.21 11.81
CA GLU A 137 3.27 6.94 10.58
C GLU A 137 3.66 5.99 9.43
N GLU A 138 4.42 4.94 9.73
CA GLU A 138 4.86 3.95 8.73
C GLU A 138 3.72 3.11 8.14
N LEU A 139 2.54 3.10 8.78
CA LEU A 139 1.34 2.39 8.31
C LEU A 139 0.36 3.30 7.55
N VAL A 140 0.60 4.62 7.51
CA VAL A 140 -0.23 5.55 6.73
C VAL A 140 -0.38 5.08 5.27
N PRO A 141 0.69 4.72 4.53
CA PRO A 141 0.56 4.27 3.14
C PRO A 141 -0.27 2.98 2.99
N PHE A 142 -0.28 2.11 4.02
CA PHE A 142 -1.09 0.89 4.01
C PHE A 142 -2.58 1.23 4.07
N TYR A 143 -2.98 2.17 4.93
CA TYR A 143 -4.37 2.62 5.02
C TYR A 143 -4.78 3.47 3.81
N GLU A 144 -3.88 4.26 3.23
CA GLU A 144 -4.14 4.97 1.97
C GLU A 144 -4.42 4.01 0.81
N LYS A 145 -3.68 2.89 0.72
CA LYS A 145 -3.99 1.81 -0.25
C LYS A 145 -5.38 1.20 -0.04
N ALA A 146 -5.87 1.16 1.20
CA ALA A 146 -7.24 0.74 1.52
C ALA A 146 -8.29 1.85 1.31
N GLY A 147 -7.89 3.03 0.82
CA GLY A 147 -8.79 4.15 0.51
C GLY A 147 -9.04 5.11 1.67
N PHE A 148 -8.27 5.06 2.75
CA PHE A 148 -8.33 6.07 3.80
C PHE A 148 -7.51 7.31 3.42
N GLU A 149 -7.95 8.49 3.86
CA GLU A 149 -7.18 9.73 3.83
C GLU A 149 -6.43 9.92 5.14
N ASN A 150 -5.21 10.45 5.07
CA ASN A 150 -4.46 10.91 6.24
C ASN A 150 -4.97 12.28 6.70
N VAL A 151 -5.55 12.34 7.89
CA VAL A 151 -6.06 13.58 8.51
C VAL A 151 -4.95 14.36 9.21
N GLY A 152 -3.81 13.71 9.47
CA GLY A 152 -2.66 14.28 10.16
C GLY A 152 -2.48 13.70 11.56
N LYS A 153 -1.66 14.38 12.37
CA LYS A 153 -1.32 13.90 13.72
C LYS A 153 -2.55 13.86 14.62
N SER A 154 -2.80 12.72 15.25
CA SER A 154 -3.90 12.53 16.19
C SER A 154 -3.61 13.18 17.54
N SER A 155 -4.66 13.63 18.22
CA SER A 155 -4.61 14.06 19.62
C SER A 155 -4.57 12.89 20.62
N VAL A 156 -4.86 11.67 20.17
CA VAL A 156 -4.84 10.47 21.02
C VAL A 156 -3.40 10.08 21.32
N VAL A 157 -3.08 9.89 22.60
CA VAL A 157 -1.81 9.34 23.07
C VAL A 157 -2.01 7.92 23.60
N HIS A 158 -1.67 6.92 22.79
CA HIS A 158 -1.82 5.52 23.15
C HIS A 158 -0.48 4.80 23.00
N GLY A 159 0.28 4.67 24.08
CA GLY A 159 1.66 4.19 24.03
C GLY A 159 2.70 5.30 23.79
N PRO A 160 3.96 4.94 23.52
CA PRO A 160 5.09 5.86 23.55
C PRO A 160 5.29 6.66 22.24
N TYR A 161 4.66 6.27 21.14
CA TYR A 161 4.84 6.87 19.82
C TYR A 161 3.63 7.70 19.38
N PRO A 162 3.84 8.74 18.53
CA PRO A 162 2.74 9.54 18.01
C PRO A 162 1.93 8.75 16.98
N TRP A 163 0.63 9.02 16.94
CA TRP A 163 -0.29 8.44 15.99
C TRP A 163 -0.80 9.46 14.96
N PHE A 164 -1.18 8.96 13.80
CA PHE A 164 -1.83 9.70 12.73
C PHE A 164 -3.27 9.22 12.58
N GLU A 165 -4.20 10.15 12.46
CA GLU A 165 -5.60 9.83 12.23
C GLU A 165 -5.84 9.56 10.74
N MET A 166 -6.52 8.46 10.46
CA MET A 166 -6.94 8.05 9.12
C MET A 166 -8.46 8.04 9.05
N ARG A 167 -9.02 8.49 7.92
CA ARG A 167 -10.47 8.56 7.71
C ARG A 167 -10.89 8.01 6.36
N HIS A 168 -11.99 7.29 6.32
CA HIS A 168 -12.63 6.84 5.07
C HIS A 168 -14.09 7.26 5.08
N VAL A 169 -14.51 8.08 4.12
CA VAL A 169 -15.91 8.52 4.00
C VAL A 169 -16.70 7.47 3.22
N LEU A 170 -17.76 6.94 3.84
CA LEU A 170 -18.63 5.94 3.22
C LEU A 170 -19.53 6.64 2.20
N ARG A 171 -19.60 6.08 0.99
CA ARG A 171 -20.38 6.67 -0.10
C ARG A 171 -21.86 6.76 0.27
N ALA A 172 -22.48 7.91 0.01
CA ALA A 172 -23.90 8.10 0.25
C ALA A 172 -24.73 7.28 -0.74
N VAL A 173 -25.82 6.70 -0.24
CA VAL A 173 -26.93 6.24 -1.09
C VAL A 173 -27.55 7.49 -1.68
N ALA A 174 -27.60 7.62 -3.01
CA ALA A 174 -28.42 8.65 -3.62
C ALA A 174 -29.88 8.38 -3.22
N SER A 175 -30.42 9.17 -2.29
CA SER A 175 -31.79 9.03 -1.83
C SER A 175 -32.74 9.45 -2.95
N ALA A 176 -33.65 8.56 -3.33
CA ALA A 176 -34.77 8.89 -4.17
C ALA A 176 -35.85 9.59 -3.33
N SER A 177 -36.09 10.89 -3.57
CA SER A 177 -37.31 11.68 -3.28
C SER A 177 -36.95 13.19 -3.27
N GLU A 178 -37.70 14.19 -3.76
CA GLU A 178 -38.98 14.34 -4.47
C GLU A 178 -39.02 15.81 -4.98
N HIS A 179 -39.16 16.06 -6.28
CA HIS A 179 -40.20 16.92 -6.90
C HIS A 179 -39.94 17.15 -8.40
N PRO A 180 -41.00 17.13 -9.23
CA PRO A 180 -40.91 17.16 -10.68
C PRO A 180 -40.92 18.60 -11.24
N GLU A 181 -40.45 18.71 -12.48
CA GLU A 181 -40.54 19.85 -13.41
C GLU A 181 -39.27 20.71 -13.57
N GLN A 182 -38.71 20.58 -14.79
CA GLN A 182 -37.68 21.40 -15.43
C GLN A 182 -36.27 21.16 -14.86
N MET A 183 -35.32 20.51 -15.55
CA MET A 183 -34.93 20.71 -16.95
C MET A 183 -34.34 19.41 -17.53
N VAL A 184 -34.80 19.08 -18.74
CA VAL A 184 -34.13 18.12 -19.62
C VAL A 184 -32.89 18.81 -20.18
N GLN A 185 -31.71 18.19 -20.11
CA GLN A 185 -30.81 17.91 -21.24
C GLN A 185 -29.39 17.57 -20.76
N GLY A 186 -28.93 16.35 -21.09
CA GLY A 186 -27.50 16.00 -21.08
C GLY A 186 -27.09 14.67 -20.44
N VAL A 187 -27.84 13.57 -20.61
CA VAL A 187 -27.30 12.23 -20.29
C VAL A 187 -26.32 11.83 -21.41
N GLN A 188 -25.02 11.91 -21.15
CA GLN A 188 -24.04 11.14 -21.91
C GLN A 188 -24.21 9.67 -21.52
N GLN A 189 -24.82 8.89 -22.41
CA GLN A 189 -24.89 7.43 -22.31
C GLN A 189 -23.46 6.87 -22.20
N ILE A 190 -23.22 6.04 -21.18
CA ILE A 190 -22.01 5.22 -21.08
C ILE A 190 -21.97 4.32 -22.34
N PRO A 191 -20.94 4.41 -23.19
CA PRO A 191 -20.86 3.61 -24.41
C PRO A 191 -20.91 2.11 -24.08
N ALA A 192 -21.60 1.34 -24.91
CA ALA A 192 -21.58 -0.12 -24.81
C ALA A 192 -20.12 -0.62 -24.87
N GLY A 193 -19.72 -1.44 -23.89
CA GLY A 193 -18.36 -2.02 -23.80
C GLY A 193 -17.59 -1.67 -22.52
N VAL A 194 -18.03 -0.69 -21.71
CA VAL A 194 -17.34 -0.35 -20.44
C VAL A 194 -17.43 -1.49 -19.42
N TYR A 195 -18.54 -2.22 -19.40
CA TYR A 195 -18.71 -3.40 -18.55
C TYR A 195 -17.81 -4.56 -19.00
N GLU A 196 -17.60 -4.73 -20.31
CA GLU A 196 -16.63 -5.69 -20.87
C GLU A 196 -15.18 -5.25 -20.61
N ALA A 197 -14.89 -3.95 -20.59
CA ALA A 197 -13.57 -3.42 -20.26
C ALA A 197 -13.18 -3.67 -18.78
N LEU A 198 -14.14 -3.61 -17.86
CA LEU A 198 -13.94 -3.90 -16.43
C LEU A 198 -13.79 -5.40 -16.13
N GLN A 199 -14.35 -6.27 -16.97
CA GLN A 199 -14.26 -7.73 -16.83
C GLN A 199 -13.06 -8.36 -17.56
N ARG A 200 -12.32 -7.59 -18.37
CA ARG A 200 -11.04 -8.05 -18.90
C ARG A 200 -10.04 -8.24 -17.75
N ARG A 201 -9.81 -9.51 -17.36
CA ARG A 201 -8.52 -9.88 -16.76
C ARG A 201 -7.43 -9.35 -17.70
N ARG A 202 -6.43 -8.62 -17.17
CA ARG A 202 -5.22 -8.28 -17.94
C ARG A 202 -4.53 -9.58 -18.35
N THR A 203 -4.94 -10.16 -19.47
CA THR A 203 -4.24 -11.25 -20.16
C THR A 203 -3.02 -10.72 -20.91
N ASP A 204 -2.95 -9.40 -21.12
CA ASP A 204 -1.76 -8.72 -21.61
C ASP A 204 -0.93 -8.25 -20.42
N VAL A 205 -0.08 -9.15 -19.91
CA VAL A 205 1.19 -8.67 -19.35
C VAL A 205 1.90 -7.99 -20.53
N PRO A 206 2.21 -6.69 -20.47
CA PRO A 206 2.90 -6.02 -21.57
C PRO A 206 4.13 -6.85 -21.94
N SER A 207 4.32 -7.16 -23.22
CA SER A 207 5.56 -7.78 -23.66
C SER A 207 6.69 -6.86 -23.22
N SER A 208 7.57 -7.38 -22.39
CA SER A 208 8.44 -6.53 -21.62
C SER A 208 9.87 -6.65 -22.13
N ARG A 209 10.41 -5.57 -22.69
CA ARG A 209 11.71 -5.57 -23.38
C ARG A 209 12.81 -5.01 -22.50
N THR A 210 13.96 -5.65 -22.42
CA THR A 210 15.15 -5.06 -21.80
C THR A 210 15.77 -4.02 -22.74
N ILE A 211 16.64 -3.15 -22.21
CA ILE A 211 17.39 -2.18 -23.02
C ILE A 211 18.22 -2.87 -24.13
N TYR A 212 18.63 -4.11 -23.90
CA TYR A 212 19.40 -4.93 -24.82
C TYR A 212 18.55 -5.48 -26.00
N ASP A 213 17.22 -5.40 -25.89
CA ASP A 213 16.31 -5.82 -26.98
C ASP A 213 16.12 -4.71 -28.05
N PHE A 214 16.71 -3.53 -27.85
CA PHE A 214 16.64 -2.40 -28.78
C PHE A 214 17.90 -2.32 -29.64
N VAL A 215 17.72 -2.08 -30.95
CA VAL A 215 18.80 -2.11 -31.94
C VAL A 215 19.85 -1.03 -31.66
N ASN A 216 19.44 0.14 -31.16
CA ASN A 216 20.35 1.22 -30.77
C ASN A 216 20.55 1.32 -29.25
N GLY A 217 20.18 0.26 -28.50
CA GLY A 217 20.34 0.19 -27.05
C GLY A 217 19.67 1.34 -26.32
N VAL A 218 20.42 2.05 -25.48
CA VAL A 218 19.89 3.13 -24.63
C VAL A 218 19.33 4.32 -25.42
N MET A 219 19.81 4.54 -26.65
CA MET A 219 19.36 5.64 -27.49
C MET A 219 17.89 5.50 -27.92
N ASP A 220 17.38 4.27 -27.99
CA ASP A 220 15.98 4.02 -28.36
C ASP A 220 15.00 4.22 -27.19
N VAL A 221 15.53 4.29 -25.96
CA VAL A 221 14.76 4.37 -24.70
C VAL A 221 14.89 5.73 -24.00
N ILE A 222 15.53 6.70 -24.64
CA ILE A 222 15.61 8.09 -24.20
C ILE A 222 14.87 9.04 -25.15
N ASN A 223 14.33 10.13 -24.62
CA ASN A 223 13.88 11.29 -25.37
C ASN A 223 14.82 12.46 -25.08
N SER A 224 15.52 12.95 -26.09
CA SER A 224 16.34 14.17 -25.97
C SER A 224 15.44 15.40 -25.99
N THR A 225 15.53 16.22 -24.96
CA THR A 225 14.84 17.52 -24.87
C THR A 225 15.66 18.61 -25.56
N SER A 226 15.03 19.76 -25.86
CA SER A 226 15.68 20.93 -26.46
C SER A 226 16.88 21.45 -25.65
N ASP A 227 16.90 21.14 -24.35
CA ASP A 227 17.87 21.64 -23.38
C ASP A 227 19.07 20.69 -23.22
N GLY A 228 19.15 19.64 -24.05
CA GLY A 228 20.24 18.65 -24.02
C GLY A 228 20.09 17.56 -22.95
N VAL A 229 18.98 17.55 -22.21
CA VAL A 229 18.68 16.53 -21.19
C VAL A 229 17.96 15.35 -21.84
N SER A 230 18.44 14.13 -21.57
CA SER A 230 17.86 12.88 -22.06
C SER A 230 16.97 12.25 -20.98
N LEU A 231 15.67 12.13 -21.24
CA LEU A 231 14.70 11.57 -20.29
C LEU A 231 14.31 10.14 -20.66
N ASN A 232 13.93 9.32 -19.68
CA ASN A 232 13.41 7.98 -19.96
C ASN A 232 12.13 8.05 -20.82
N LYS A 233 12.12 7.37 -21.96
CA LYS A 233 11.01 7.41 -22.93
C LYS A 233 9.81 6.56 -22.52
N PHE A 234 10.04 5.52 -21.72
CA PHE A 234 9.05 4.51 -21.35
C PHE A 234 8.89 4.42 -19.83
N ASP A 235 7.75 3.88 -19.40
CA ASP A 235 7.56 3.42 -18.02
C ASP A 235 8.53 2.25 -17.75
N LEU A 236 9.21 2.31 -16.60
CA LEU A 236 10.14 1.29 -16.15
C LEU A 236 9.39 0.37 -15.17
N LEU A 237 9.41 -0.94 -15.42
CA LEU A 237 8.74 -1.96 -14.58
C LEU A 237 9.66 -2.55 -13.49
N CYS A 238 9.24 -3.54 -12.73
CA CYS A 238 10.17 -4.29 -11.90
C CYS A 238 10.95 -5.30 -12.76
N PRO A 239 12.28 -5.45 -12.57
CA PRO A 239 13.07 -6.41 -13.36
C PRO A 239 12.74 -7.87 -13.00
N ARG A 240 12.11 -8.14 -11.86
CA ARG A 240 11.72 -9.50 -11.43
C ARG A 240 10.72 -10.10 -12.42
N ALA A 241 11.03 -11.30 -12.95
CA ALA A 241 10.08 -12.09 -13.72
C ALA A 241 8.78 -12.33 -12.91
N GLY A 242 7.63 -12.01 -13.51
CA GLY A 242 6.31 -12.10 -12.88
C GLY A 242 5.90 -10.89 -12.03
N CYS A 243 6.79 -9.94 -11.75
CA CYS A 243 6.42 -8.66 -11.13
C CYS A 243 6.07 -7.63 -12.21
N GLY A 244 4.87 -7.05 -12.14
CA GLY A 244 4.36 -6.04 -13.08
C GLY A 244 4.36 -4.62 -12.51
N SER A 245 5.03 -4.41 -11.38
CA SER A 245 5.12 -3.11 -10.70
C SER A 245 5.78 -2.09 -11.60
N ILE A 246 5.16 -0.93 -11.81
CA ILE A 246 5.82 0.22 -12.44
C ILE A 246 6.64 0.89 -11.34
N ILE A 247 7.95 1.00 -11.53
CA ILE A 247 8.85 1.65 -10.57
C ILE A 247 9.08 3.12 -10.91
N LEU A 248 9.03 3.47 -12.21
CA LEU A 248 9.25 4.83 -12.69
C LEU A 248 8.39 5.12 -13.93
N LYS A 249 7.70 6.27 -13.95
CA LYS A 249 6.91 6.69 -15.11
C LYS A 249 7.80 7.25 -16.22
N LYS A 250 7.33 7.21 -17.46
CA LYS A 250 7.99 7.86 -18.60
C LYS A 250 8.19 9.36 -18.34
N GLY A 251 9.34 9.88 -18.76
CA GLY A 251 9.66 11.30 -18.82
C GLY A 251 10.06 11.95 -17.50
N VAL A 252 10.38 11.16 -16.47
CA VAL A 252 10.64 11.69 -15.12
C VAL A 252 12.09 11.57 -14.66
N ALA A 253 12.90 10.76 -15.35
CA ALA A 253 14.27 10.48 -14.96
C ALA A 253 15.26 10.82 -16.06
N ASN A 254 16.34 11.47 -15.67
CA ASN A 254 17.43 11.86 -16.53
C ASN A 254 18.38 10.68 -16.74
N TRP A 255 18.75 10.42 -17.98
CA TRP A 255 19.82 9.48 -18.30
C TRP A 255 21.17 10.13 -18.04
N VAL A 256 22.02 9.45 -17.26
CA VAL A 256 23.36 9.91 -16.89
C VAL A 256 24.34 8.75 -16.95
N GLU A 257 25.55 8.99 -17.44
CA GLU A 257 26.67 8.05 -17.31
C GLU A 257 27.63 8.54 -16.21
N ARG A 258 27.92 7.69 -15.22
CA ARG A 258 28.75 8.01 -14.05
C ARG A 258 29.62 6.80 -13.67
N GLY A 259 30.67 7.01 -12.88
CA GLY A 259 31.41 5.90 -12.25
C GLY A 259 30.48 4.96 -11.47
N SER A 260 30.73 3.67 -11.57
CA SER A 260 29.96 2.64 -10.87
C SER A 260 30.13 2.75 -9.35
N GLU A 261 29.12 2.31 -8.61
CA GLU A 261 29.10 2.31 -7.15
C GLU A 261 28.85 0.89 -6.63
N GLN A 262 29.47 0.53 -5.50
CA GLN A 262 29.23 -0.76 -4.87
C GLN A 262 27.93 -0.73 -4.05
N LEU A 263 26.89 -1.39 -4.55
CA LEU A 263 25.57 -1.43 -3.90
C LEU A 263 25.40 -2.57 -2.91
N GLU A 264 26.10 -3.68 -3.13
CA GLU A 264 26.06 -4.83 -2.23
C GLU A 264 26.92 -4.60 -0.99
N PRO A 265 26.37 -4.77 0.23
CA PRO A 265 27.17 -4.70 1.44
C PRO A 265 28.24 -5.80 1.48
N VAL A 266 29.46 -5.48 1.92
CA VAL A 266 30.54 -6.46 2.01
C VAL A 266 30.17 -7.61 2.95
N GLY A 267 30.30 -8.84 2.45
CA GLY A 267 29.95 -10.07 3.16
C GLY A 267 28.54 -10.60 2.86
N TYR A 268 27.75 -9.89 2.04
CA TYR A 268 26.45 -10.39 1.57
C TYR A 268 26.56 -10.96 0.16
N ALA A 269 25.85 -12.06 -0.11
CA ALA A 269 25.79 -12.65 -1.43
C ALA A 269 25.06 -11.71 -2.40
N GLN A 270 25.59 -11.58 -3.62
CA GLN A 270 24.93 -10.84 -4.70
C GLN A 270 23.54 -11.41 -4.95
N ASN A 271 22.57 -10.53 -5.24
CA ASN A 271 21.22 -10.97 -5.55
C ASN A 271 21.23 -11.75 -6.88
N PRO A 272 20.86 -13.04 -6.91
CA PRO A 272 20.95 -13.87 -8.12
C PRO A 272 20.00 -13.41 -9.24
N HIS A 273 19.05 -12.53 -8.93
CA HIS A 273 18.08 -12.00 -9.88
C HIS A 273 18.47 -10.63 -10.46
N LEU A 274 19.59 -10.05 -10.04
CA LEU A 274 20.08 -8.76 -10.56
C LEU A 274 21.51 -8.91 -11.09
N PRO A 275 21.82 -8.35 -12.27
CA PRO A 275 23.17 -8.38 -12.79
C PRO A 275 24.11 -7.54 -11.91
N PRO A 276 25.37 -7.97 -11.72
CA PRO A 276 26.36 -7.19 -10.98
C PRO A 276 26.62 -5.87 -11.70
N LEU A 277 26.91 -4.81 -10.93
CA LEU A 277 27.37 -3.56 -11.52
C LEU A 277 28.86 -3.70 -11.90
N PRO A 278 29.32 -2.94 -12.91
CA PRO A 278 30.75 -2.79 -13.20
C PRO A 278 31.54 -2.43 -11.94
N THR A 279 32.78 -2.91 -11.81
CA THR A 279 33.60 -2.52 -10.66
C THR A 279 34.21 -1.13 -10.90
N PRO A 280 34.20 -0.21 -9.92
CA PRO A 280 34.91 1.06 -10.04
C PRO A 280 36.37 0.83 -10.47
N PRO A 281 36.94 1.61 -11.42
CA PRO A 281 36.48 2.91 -11.91
C PRO A 281 35.62 2.86 -13.19
N GLU A 282 35.10 1.70 -13.59
CA GLU A 282 34.26 1.59 -14.79
C GLU A 282 32.98 2.43 -14.66
N THR A 283 32.47 2.93 -15.80
CA THR A 283 31.22 3.71 -15.83
C THR A 283 30.00 2.79 -15.92
N VAL A 284 28.88 3.29 -15.42
CA VAL A 284 27.56 2.67 -15.49
C VAL A 284 26.54 3.71 -15.93
N GLN A 285 25.54 3.25 -16.68
CA GLN A 285 24.39 4.05 -17.09
C GLN A 285 23.34 4.06 -15.97
N LEU A 286 22.89 5.26 -15.60
CA LEU A 286 21.98 5.49 -14.49
C LEU A 286 20.78 6.33 -14.92
N TRP A 287 19.63 6.04 -14.32
CA TRP A 287 18.51 6.98 -14.26
C TRP A 287 18.66 7.81 -13.00
N LEU A 288 18.81 9.12 -13.17
CA LEU A 288 18.83 10.11 -12.12
C LEU A 288 17.43 10.72 -11.97
N VAL A 289 16.83 10.52 -10.81
CA VAL A 289 15.63 11.24 -10.37
C VAL A 289 16.06 12.29 -9.35
N THR A 290 15.60 13.52 -9.54
CA THR A 290 15.92 14.64 -8.63
C THR A 290 14.66 15.23 -8.02
N GLY A 291 14.81 15.85 -6.85
CA GLY A 291 13.71 16.51 -6.14
C GLY A 291 12.98 15.56 -5.20
N SER A 292 11.72 15.24 -5.51
CA SER A 292 10.88 14.44 -4.60
C SER A 292 10.94 12.95 -4.92
N PRO A 293 11.11 12.07 -3.92
CA PRO A 293 11.03 10.62 -4.12
C PRO A 293 9.61 10.17 -4.50
N MET A 294 8.59 11.02 -4.36
CA MET A 294 7.20 10.75 -4.79
C MET A 294 7.05 10.59 -6.32
N VAL A 295 8.09 10.89 -7.08
CA VAL A 295 8.16 10.64 -8.52
C VAL A 295 8.29 9.14 -8.83
N PHE A 296 8.78 8.36 -7.88
CA PHE A 296 8.69 6.91 -7.95
C PHE A 296 7.27 6.44 -7.66
N GLU A 297 6.80 5.45 -8.42
CA GLU A 297 5.47 4.87 -8.21
C GLU A 297 5.51 3.79 -7.12
N ASN A 298 6.47 2.88 -7.19
CA ASN A 298 6.58 1.72 -6.30
C ASN A 298 8.05 1.41 -5.98
N ILE A 299 8.82 2.39 -5.50
CA ILE A 299 10.16 2.17 -4.95
C ILE A 299 10.13 2.30 -3.42
N GLY A 300 10.74 1.34 -2.73
CA GLY A 300 11.03 1.37 -1.30
C GLY A 300 12.47 1.76 -1.03
N PHE A 301 12.73 2.27 0.18
CA PHE A 301 14.05 2.67 0.65
C PHE A 301 14.46 1.84 1.86
N THR A 302 15.67 1.29 1.86
CA THR A 302 16.19 0.61 3.06
C THR A 302 16.50 1.61 4.17
N ARG A 303 16.70 1.09 5.38
CA ARG A 303 17.42 1.84 6.42
C ARG A 303 18.81 2.22 5.88
N PRO A 304 19.38 3.37 6.30
CA PRO A 304 20.70 3.77 5.84
C PRO A 304 21.76 2.72 6.18
N VAL A 305 22.49 2.27 5.16
CA VAL A 305 23.66 1.40 5.26
C VAL A 305 24.93 2.24 5.22
N LYS A 306 25.97 1.82 5.95
CA LYS A 306 27.27 2.50 5.91
C LYS A 306 27.94 2.18 4.57
N PRO A 307 28.47 3.17 3.84
CA PRO A 307 29.26 2.90 2.65
C PRO A 307 30.60 2.29 3.08
N LEU A 308 31.19 1.51 2.18
CA LEU A 308 32.64 1.39 2.15
C LEU A 308 33.20 2.68 1.52
N GLU A 309 34.20 3.25 2.17
CA GLU A 309 35.07 4.34 1.70
C GLU A 309 34.57 5.82 1.76
N SER A 310 33.33 6.17 1.41
CA SER A 310 32.92 7.60 1.30
C SER A 310 32.40 8.29 2.57
N GLY A 311 32.13 7.52 3.64
CA GLY A 311 31.63 8.06 4.93
C GLY A 311 30.16 8.51 4.96
N LEU A 312 29.50 8.66 3.81
CA LEU A 312 28.10 9.08 3.67
C LEU A 312 27.11 7.91 3.74
N ARG A 313 26.11 7.96 4.63
CA ARG A 313 25.12 6.89 4.77
C ARG A 313 24.25 6.79 3.51
N MET A 314 24.18 5.60 2.91
CA MET A 314 23.39 5.34 1.70
C MET A 314 22.09 4.61 2.04
N LYS A 315 20.99 4.94 1.36
CA LYS A 315 19.77 4.13 1.35
C LYS A 315 19.70 3.39 0.02
N LEU A 316 19.41 2.10 0.06
CA LEU A 316 19.26 1.28 -1.15
C LEU A 316 17.80 1.32 -1.61
N LEU A 317 17.60 1.34 -2.92
CA LEU A 317 16.28 1.35 -3.54
C LEU A 317 15.86 -0.09 -3.87
N THR A 318 14.64 -0.45 -3.49
CA THR A 318 14.03 -1.77 -3.73
C THR A 318 12.67 -1.61 -4.41
N CYS A 319 12.20 -2.63 -5.12
CA CYS A 319 10.83 -2.65 -5.63
C CYS A 319 9.83 -2.74 -4.47
N GLY A 320 8.88 -1.81 -4.41
CA GLY A 320 7.87 -1.71 -3.35
C GLY A 320 6.79 -2.80 -3.38
N GLU A 321 6.68 -3.56 -4.48
CA GLU A 321 5.72 -4.67 -4.60
C GLU A 321 6.34 -6.04 -4.25
N CYS A 322 7.61 -6.26 -4.59
CA CYS A 322 8.22 -7.58 -4.47
C CYS A 322 9.56 -7.61 -3.73
N ASP A 323 9.95 -6.50 -3.11
CA ASP A 323 11.19 -6.29 -2.33
C ASP A 323 12.49 -6.60 -3.10
N LEU A 324 12.46 -6.61 -4.44
CA LEU A 324 13.66 -6.88 -5.23
C LEU A 324 14.60 -5.67 -5.18
N GLY A 325 15.87 -5.90 -4.83
CA GLY A 325 16.93 -4.90 -4.88
C GLY A 325 18.31 -5.48 -4.52
N PRO A 326 19.36 -4.65 -4.51
CA PRO A 326 19.32 -3.20 -4.73
C PRO A 326 19.22 -2.81 -6.21
N LEU A 327 18.17 -2.06 -6.57
CA LEU A 327 17.96 -1.50 -7.90
C LEU A 327 18.76 -0.20 -8.10
N GLY A 328 19.05 0.48 -7.01
CA GLY A 328 19.66 1.80 -6.99
C GLY A 328 20.03 2.25 -5.58
N TRP A 329 20.43 3.51 -5.45
CA TRP A 329 20.78 4.13 -4.17
C TRP A 329 20.42 5.62 -4.12
N SER A 330 20.38 6.15 -2.89
CA SER A 330 20.33 7.58 -2.60
C SER A 330 21.18 7.86 -1.36
N GLU A 331 21.76 9.04 -1.29
CA GLU A 331 22.53 9.46 -0.11
C GLU A 331 21.62 10.13 0.91
N GLU A 332 21.88 9.91 2.20
CA GLU A 332 21.10 10.53 3.27
C GLU A 332 21.25 12.06 3.24
N GLY A 333 20.13 12.77 3.09
CA GLY A 333 20.10 14.24 3.03
C GLY A 333 20.20 14.83 1.63
N THR A 334 20.33 14.01 0.58
CA THR A 334 20.26 14.47 -0.81
C THR A 334 18.85 14.31 -1.39
N THR A 335 18.59 14.99 -2.49
CA THR A 335 17.37 14.86 -3.29
C THR A 335 17.65 14.14 -4.61
N GLU A 336 18.74 13.38 -4.66
CA GLU A 336 19.18 12.63 -5.83
C GLU A 336 19.00 11.13 -5.58
N TYR A 337 18.35 10.48 -6.54
CA TYR A 337 18.03 9.06 -6.50
C TYR A 337 18.53 8.42 -7.79
N TRP A 338 19.37 7.41 -7.64
CA TRP A 338 20.10 6.80 -8.74
C TRP A 338 19.63 5.36 -8.93
N LEU A 339 19.17 5.02 -10.13
CA LEU A 339 18.79 3.66 -10.51
C LEU A 339 19.73 3.15 -11.59
N ALA A 340 20.23 1.93 -11.45
CA ALA A 340 21.12 1.36 -12.44
C ALA A 340 20.34 0.82 -13.63
N CYS A 341 20.56 1.36 -14.84
CA CYS A 341 19.86 0.94 -16.06
C CYS A 341 20.04 -0.55 -16.35
N SER A 342 21.20 -1.12 -15.99
CA SER A 342 21.50 -2.55 -16.13
C SER A 342 20.69 -3.44 -15.18
N ARG A 343 20.22 -2.89 -14.05
CA ARG A 343 19.41 -3.58 -13.03
C ARG A 343 17.92 -3.26 -13.14
N GLU A 344 17.53 -2.71 -14.29
CA GLU A 344 16.23 -2.12 -14.58
C GLU A 344 15.71 -2.64 -15.95
N PRO A 345 14.44 -2.40 -16.32
CA PRO A 345 13.48 -3.50 -16.42
C PRO A 345 12.92 -3.61 -17.83
N ARG A 346 12.55 -4.83 -18.20
CA ARG A 346 11.28 -5.15 -18.89
C ARG A 346 10.39 -3.91 -19.17
N LEU A 347 10.64 -3.18 -20.26
CA LEU A 347 9.95 -1.97 -20.70
C LEU A 347 8.53 -2.32 -21.14
N ALA A 348 7.54 -1.58 -20.65
CA ALA A 348 6.16 -1.77 -21.10
C ALA A 348 6.06 -1.43 -22.60
N SER A 349 5.81 -2.44 -23.45
CA SER A 349 5.45 -2.20 -24.85
C SER A 349 4.14 -1.42 -24.94
N ILE A 350 4.11 -0.42 -25.82
CA ILE A 350 2.90 0.25 -26.28
C ILE A 350 2.29 -0.65 -27.39
N PRO A 351 0.95 -0.75 -27.52
CA PRO A 351 0.25 -1.57 -28.51
C PRO A 351 0.77 -1.43 -29.95
#